data_AF-A0A2D7SMZ3-F1
#
_entry.id   AF-A0A2D7SMZ3-F1
#
_cell.length_a   1.000
_cell.length_b   1.000
_cell.length_c   1.000
_cell.angle_alpha   90.00
_cell.angle_beta   90.00
_cell.angle_gamma   90.00
#
_symmetry.space_group_name_H-M   'P 1'
#
loop_
_entity.id
_entity.type
_entity.pdbx_description
1 polymer ?
#
loop_
_entity_poly.entity_id
_entity_poly.type
_entity_poly.pdbx_seq_one_letter_code
_entity_poly.pdbx_strand_id
1 'polypeptide(L)' 'MSRANDTVKELLQSADITVNGSEPHDPQVHDERLYHRILQKGSLRLGEAYMDGWWDCEKLDEFFTKLLNAELEKK' A
#
# COMPACT_ATOMS: atom_id res chain seq x y z
N MET A 1 11.28 -4.76 -14.89
CA MET A 1 10.30 -3.96 -14.12
C MET A 1 9.23 -4.93 -13.64
N SER A 2 9.14 -5.12 -12.33
CA SER A 2 8.52 -6.31 -11.72
C SER A 2 6.99 -6.18 -11.74
N ARG A 3 6.28 -7.11 -12.41
CA ARG A 3 4.80 -7.27 -12.38
C ARG A 3 4.16 -7.05 -11.01
N ALA A 4 4.94 -7.38 -9.99
CA ALA A 4 4.59 -7.23 -8.60
C ALA A 4 4.20 -5.80 -8.18
N ASN A 5 4.94 -4.82 -8.68
CA ASN A 5 4.74 -3.40 -8.35
C ASN A 5 3.42 -2.91 -8.97
N ASP A 6 3.18 -3.24 -10.24
CA ASP A 6 2.00 -2.81 -10.98
C ASP A 6 0.71 -3.37 -10.36
N THR A 7 0.66 -4.65 -9.99
CA THR A 7 -0.54 -5.24 -9.36
C THR A 7 -0.89 -4.60 -8.03
N VAL A 8 0.11 -4.30 -7.18
CA VAL A 8 -0.12 -3.63 -5.90
C VAL A 8 -0.57 -2.20 -6.11
N LYS A 9 0.05 -1.47 -7.05
CA LYS A 9 -0.36 -0.12 -7.42
C LYS A 9 -1.77 -0.06 -7.95
N GLU A 10 -2.18 -0.96 -8.85
CA GLU A 10 -3.54 -1.02 -9.37
C GLU A 10 -4.57 -1.29 -8.25
N LEU A 11 -4.22 -2.15 -7.29
CA LEU A 11 -5.10 -2.46 -6.16
C LEU A 11 -5.25 -1.25 -5.22
N LEU A 12 -4.16 -0.55 -4.92
CA LEU A 12 -4.19 0.68 -4.13
C LEU A 12 -4.88 1.83 -4.89
N GLN A 13 -4.70 1.91 -6.21
CA GLN A 13 -5.35 2.90 -7.06
C GLN A 13 -6.87 2.70 -7.08
N SER A 14 -7.36 1.45 -6.99
CA SER A 14 -8.79 1.18 -6.80
C SER A 14 -9.34 1.68 -5.45
N ALA A 15 -8.46 1.94 -4.48
CA ALA A 15 -8.80 2.53 -3.19
C ALA A 15 -8.57 4.06 -3.14
N ASP A 16 -8.31 4.69 -4.29
CA ASP A 16 -7.96 6.12 -4.37
C ASP A 16 -6.70 6.45 -3.54
N ILE A 17 -5.71 5.54 -3.59
CA ILE A 17 -4.41 5.66 -2.95
C ILE A 17 -3.33 5.56 -4.02
N THR A 18 -2.46 6.56 -4.10
CA THR A 18 -1.35 6.62 -5.05
C THR A 18 -0.03 6.35 -4.35
N VAL A 19 0.67 5.29 -4.73
CA VAL A 19 2.00 5.01 -4.15
C VAL A 19 3.01 6.06 -4.59
N ASN A 20 3.74 6.64 -3.63
CA ASN A 20 4.60 7.81 -3.82
C ASN A 20 3.84 9.02 -4.39
N GLY A 21 2.56 9.13 -4.05
CA GLY A 21 1.74 10.28 -4.39
C GLY A 21 2.05 11.49 -3.52
N SER A 22 1.31 12.57 -3.74
CA SER A 22 1.51 13.85 -3.01
C SER A 22 0.49 14.08 -1.92
N GLU A 23 -0.53 13.22 -1.80
CA GLU A 23 -1.56 13.37 -0.78
C GLU A 23 -1.07 12.86 0.59
N PRO A 24 -1.61 13.38 1.71
CA PRO A 24 -1.20 12.94 3.05
C PRO A 24 -1.47 11.46 3.33
N HIS A 25 -2.49 10.87 2.70
CA HIS A 25 -2.85 9.44 2.78
C HIS A 25 -2.09 8.56 1.79
N ASP A 26 -1.24 9.15 0.94
CA ASP A 26 -0.45 8.40 -0.03
C ASP A 26 0.82 7.82 0.64
N PRO A 27 1.07 6.51 0.53
CA PRO A 27 2.23 5.88 1.13
C PRO A 27 3.50 6.23 0.34
N GLN A 28 4.55 6.65 1.04
CA GLN A 28 5.89 6.83 0.52
C GLN A 28 6.69 5.55 0.70
N VAL A 29 6.94 4.83 -0.38
CA VAL A 29 7.72 3.58 -0.40
C VAL A 29 9.18 3.90 -0.66
N HIS A 30 10.01 3.65 0.35
CA HIS A 30 11.47 3.75 0.26
C HIS A 30 12.11 2.46 -0.25
N ASP A 31 11.43 1.32 -0.06
CA ASP A 31 11.96 0.00 -0.39
C ASP A 31 11.02 -0.82 -1.29
N GLU A 32 11.45 -1.03 -2.54
CA GLU A 32 10.70 -1.80 -3.53
C GLU A 32 10.57 -3.30 -3.18
N ARG A 33 11.32 -3.81 -2.21
CA ARG A 33 11.15 -5.18 -1.69
C ARG A 33 9.77 -5.38 -1.05
N LEU A 34 9.10 -4.28 -0.66
CA LEU A 34 7.72 -4.26 -0.19
C LEU A 34 6.77 -5.00 -1.14
N TYR A 35 6.80 -4.68 -2.44
CA TYR A 35 5.85 -5.22 -3.42
C TYR A 35 5.95 -6.74 -3.52
N HIS A 36 7.18 -7.26 -3.53
CA HIS A 36 7.40 -8.71 -3.57
C HIS A 36 6.91 -9.39 -2.28
N ARG A 37 7.10 -8.72 -1.12
CA ARG A 37 6.66 -9.22 0.19
C ARG A 37 5.14 -9.27 0.32
N ILE A 38 4.43 -8.25 -0.19
CA ILE A 38 2.96 -8.20 -0.21
C ILE A 38 2.38 -9.34 -1.04
N LEU A 39 2.95 -9.64 -2.21
CA LEU A 39 2.42 -10.71 -3.07
C LEU A 39 2.61 -12.11 -2.51
N GLN A 40 3.62 -12.32 -1.67
CA GLN A 40 3.89 -13.63 -1.09
C GLN A 40 2.95 -13.98 0.08
N LYS A 41 2.47 -13.00 0.86
CA LYS A 41 1.63 -13.29 2.04
C LYS A 41 0.47 -12.30 2.30
N GLY A 42 0.11 -11.44 1.35
CA GLY A 42 -1.03 -10.53 1.45
C GLY A 42 -0.82 -9.30 2.35
N SER A 43 -1.93 -8.68 2.76
CA SER A 43 -2.00 -7.39 3.46
C SER A 43 -1.31 -7.36 4.83
N LEU A 44 -1.13 -8.50 5.51
CA LEU A 44 -0.48 -8.56 6.83
C LEU A 44 0.97 -8.04 6.80
N ARG A 45 1.67 -8.21 5.68
CA ARG A 45 3.08 -7.79 5.55
C ARG A 45 3.25 -6.32 5.25
N LEU A 46 2.16 -5.63 4.92
CA LEU A 46 2.15 -4.17 4.75
C LEU A 46 2.44 -3.49 6.09
N GLY A 47 1.80 -3.95 7.17
CA GLY A 47 2.02 -3.46 8.53
C GLY A 47 3.41 -3.81 9.08
N GLU A 48 3.92 -5.01 8.80
CA GLU A 48 5.31 -5.37 9.14
C GLU A 48 6.31 -4.43 8.46
N ALA A 49 6.10 -4.14 7.18
CA ALA A 49 6.98 -3.27 6.41
C ALA A 49 6.92 -1.80 6.86
N TYR A 50 5.79 -1.35 7.42
CA TYR A 50 5.70 -0.03 8.06
C TYR A 50 6.57 0.01 9.32
N MET A 51 6.48 -1.02 10.18
CA MET A 51 7.35 -1.12 11.36
C MET A 51 8.83 -1.24 11.00
N ASP A 52 9.15 -1.91 9.89
CA ASP A 52 10.52 -2.02 9.35
C ASP A 52 11.01 -0.71 8.66
N GLY A 53 10.16 0.30 8.52
CA GLY A 53 10.50 1.59 7.88
C GLY A 53 10.69 1.52 6.36
N TRP A 54 10.12 0.50 5.71
CA TRP A 54 10.20 0.35 4.24
C TRP A 54 9.29 1.30 3.50
N TRP A 55 8.26 1.78 4.18
CA TRP A 55 7.37 2.82 3.72
C TRP A 55 6.81 3.58 4.92
N ASP A 56 6.42 4.83 4.69
CA ASP A 56 5.71 5.65 5.66
C ASP A 56 4.57 6.42 4.99
N CYS A 57 3.75 7.07 5.81
CA CYS A 57 2.60 7.84 5.37
C CYS A 57 2.29 8.89 6.44
N GLU A 58 1.93 10.10 6.02
CA GLU A 58 1.60 11.18 6.94
C GLU A 58 0.28 10.90 7.67
N LYS A 59 -0.72 10.40 6.95
CA LYS A 59 -2.04 10.03 7.46
C LYS A 59 -2.31 8.54 7.31
N LEU A 60 -1.64 7.75 8.15
CA LEU A 60 -1.79 6.29 8.18
C LEU A 60 -3.24 5.85 8.48
N ASP A 61 -3.95 6.60 9.31
CA ASP A 61 -5.36 6.39 9.66
C ASP A 61 -6.28 6.55 8.43
N GLU A 62 -6.06 7.59 7.62
CA GLU A 62 -6.81 7.82 6.39
C GLU A 62 -6.47 6.76 5.32
N PHE A 63 -5.20 6.38 5.21
CA PHE A 63 -4.73 5.30 4.34
C PHE A 63 -5.47 3.99 4.63
N PHE A 64 -5.51 3.54 5.89
CA PHE A 64 -6.20 2.30 6.25
C PHE A 64 -7.71 2.41 6.07
N THR A 65 -8.30 3.58 6.34
CA THR A 65 -9.73 3.81 6.11
C THR A 65 -10.09 3.63 4.64
N LYS A 66 -9.34 4.26 3.73
CA LYS A 66 -9.50 4.11 2.27
C LYS A 66 -9.27 2.66 1.82
N LEU A 67 -8.20 2.03 2.29
CA LEU A 67 -7.86 0.65 1.94
C LEU A 67 -8.93 -0.35 2.39
N LEU A 68 -9.41 -0.24 3.62
CA LEU A 68 -10.46 -1.11 4.17
C LEU A 68 -11.79 -0.88 3.44
N ASN A 69 -12.15 0.37 3.14
CA ASN A 69 -13.35 0.67 2.35
C ASN A 69 -13.29 0.03 0.95
N ALA A 70 -12.14 0.09 0.29
CA ALA A 70 -11.97 -0.50 -1.04
C ALA A 70 -11.99 -2.05 -1.04
N GLU A 71 -11.45 -2.69 0.01
CA GLU A 71 -11.61 -4.14 0.18
C GLU A 71 -13.05 -4.54 0.53
N LEU A 72 -13.77 -3.70 1.29
CA LEU A 72 -15.18 -3.92 1.62
C LEU A 72 -16.10 -3.77 0.40
N GLU A 73 -15.81 -2.84 -0.51
CA GLU A 73 -16.55 -2.68 -1.78
C GLU A 73 -16.31 -3.82 -2.79
N LYS A 74 -15.23 -4.60 -2.60
CA LYS A 74 -14.92 -5.77 -3.45
C LYS A 74 -15.68 -7.05 -3.09
N LYS A 75 -16.66 -6.97 -2.19
CA LYS A 75 -17.42 -8.11 -1.67
C LYS A 75 -18.88 -8.08 -2.11
#